data_AF-C7DAU8-F1
#
_entry.id   AF-C7DAU8-F1
#
_cell.length_a   1.000
_cell.length_b   1.000
_cell.length_c   1.000
_cell.angle_alpha   90.00
_cell.angle_beta   90.00
_cell.angle_gamma   90.00
#
_symmetry.space_group_name_H-M   'P 1'
#
loop_
_entity.id
_entity.type
_entity.pdbx_description
1 polymer ?
#
loop_
_entity_poly.entity_id
_entity_poly.type
_entity_poly.pdbx_seq_one_letter_code
_entity_poly.pdbx_strand_id
1 'polypeptide(L)' 'MADPVTRPTDADVLAFINAIEHDGKRADAFVLLDTFRDVTGWEPRMWGPTIIGFGAYH' A
#
# COMPACT_ATOMS: atom_id res chain seq x y z
N MET A 1 -11.92 23.83 1.31
CA MET A 1 -10.53 23.32 1.23
C MET A 1 -10.62 21.82 1.14
N ALA A 2 -9.94 21.20 0.17
CA ALA A 2 -9.91 19.74 0.06
C ALA A 2 -8.90 19.18 1.05
N ASP A 3 -9.31 18.20 1.85
CA ASP A 3 -8.38 17.47 2.70
C ASP A 3 -7.29 16.78 1.85
N PRO A 4 -6.03 16.73 2.31
CA PRO A 4 -4.99 15.93 1.68
C PRO A 4 -5.45 14.47 1.55
N VAL A 5 -5.57 14.00 0.31
CA VAL A 5 -5.98 12.62 0.01
C VAL A 5 -4.87 11.60 0.28
N THR A 6 -3.63 12.06 0.47
CA THR A 6 -2.45 11.22 0.77
C THR A 6 -2.19 11.18 2.27
N ARG A 7 -3.10 10.58 3.02
CA ARG A 7 -2.95 10.32 4.45
C ARG A 7 -3.11 8.83 4.73
N PRO A 8 -2.43 8.28 5.75
CA PRO A 8 -2.66 6.90 6.18
C PRO A 8 -4.14 6.69 6.51
N THR A 9 -4.72 5.59 6.03
CA THR A 9 -6.10 5.16 6.31
C THR A 9 -6.09 3.80 7.00
N ASP A 10 -7.26 3.36 7.45
CA ASP A 10 -7.45 2.01 8.02
C ASP A 10 -7.90 0.99 6.95
N ALA A 11 -7.75 1.34 5.67
CA ALA A 11 -8.04 0.42 4.58
C ALA A 11 -6.99 -0.70 4.51
N ASP A 12 -7.46 -1.90 4.17
CA ASP A 12 -6.64 -3.11 4.11
C ASP A 12 -5.83 -3.16 2.80
N VAL A 13 -4.50 -3.20 2.94
CA VAL A 13 -3.55 -3.30 1.83
C VAL A 13 -3.69 -4.61 1.07
N LEU A 14 -3.87 -5.73 1.77
CA LEU A 14 -4.02 -7.04 1.13
C LEU A 14 -5.34 -7.13 0.39
N ALA A 15 -6.42 -6.57 0.94
CA ALA A 15 -7.70 -6.48 0.24
C ALA A 15 -7.57 -5.65 -1.05
N PHE A 16 -6.84 -4.53 -1.01
CA PHE A 16 -6.57 -3.69 -2.17
C PHE A 16 -5.77 -4.44 -3.26
N ILE A 17 -4.71 -5.18 -2.88
CA ILE A 17 -3.94 -6.00 -3.83
C ILE A 17 -4.81 -7.12 -4.41
N ASN A 18 -5.61 -7.80 -3.58
CA ASN A 18 -6.48 -8.88 -4.02
C ASN A 18 -7.57 -8.42 -5.00
N ALA A 19 -7.96 -7.14 -4.96
CA ALA A 19 -8.91 -6.56 -5.91
C ALA A 19 -8.31 -6.27 -7.30
N ILE A 20 -7.00 -6.44 -7.49
CA ILE A 20 -6.36 -6.27 -8.81
C ILE A 20 -6.77 -7.42 -9.72
N GLU A 21 -7.52 -7.12 -10.78
CA GLU A 21 -8.00 -8.12 -11.75
C GLU A 21 -6.87 -8.81 -12.52
N HIS A 22 -5.85 -8.06 -12.94
CA HIS A 22 -4.76 -8.61 -13.73
C HIS A 22 -3.80 -9.43 -12.86
N ASP A 23 -3.85 -10.76 -13.01
CA ASP A 23 -3.11 -11.74 -12.20
C ASP A 23 -1.62 -11.43 -12.07
N GLY A 24 -0.94 -11.09 -13.17
CA GLY A 24 0.49 -10.73 -13.13
C GLY A 24 0.77 -9.50 -12.27
N LYS A 25 -0.09 -8.48 -12.34
CA LYS A 25 0.08 -7.24 -11.57
C LYS A 25 -0.19 -7.49 -10.09
N ARG A 26 -1.15 -8.37 -9.79
CA ARG A 26 -1.45 -8.80 -8.43
C ARG A 26 -0.28 -9.58 -7.81
N ALA A 27 0.31 -10.51 -8.56
CA ALA A 27 1.49 -11.25 -8.13
C ALA A 27 2.69 -10.31 -7.90
N ASP A 28 2.98 -9.42 -8.84
CA ASP A 28 4.06 -8.44 -8.72
C ASP A 28 3.86 -7.52 -7.51
N ALA A 29 2.62 -7.10 -7.25
CA ALA A 29 2.31 -6.27 -6.08
C ALA A 29 2.63 -6.97 -4.76
N PHE A 30 2.39 -8.28 -4.64
CA PHE A 30 2.79 -9.05 -3.45
C PHE A 30 4.31 -9.15 -3.31
N VAL A 31 5.05 -9.35 -4.42
CA VAL A 31 6.52 -9.38 -4.40
C VAL A 31 7.08 -8.04 -3.92
N LEU A 32 6.56 -6.93 -4.45
CA LEU A 32 6.98 -5.59 -4.04
C LEU A 32 6.62 -5.28 -2.58
N LEU A 33 5.44 -5.72 -2.12
CA LEU A 33 5.00 -5.56 -0.74
C LEU A 33 6.00 -6.20 0.23
N ASP A 34 6.38 -7.45 -0.04
CA ASP A 34 7.33 -8.21 0.77
C ASP A 34 8.72 -7.58 0.73
N THR A 35 9.19 -7.24 -0.47
CA THR A 35 10.50 -6.60 -0.67
C THR A 35 10.62 -5.29 0.11
N PHE A 36 9.59 -4.43 0.06
CA PHE A 36 9.62 -3.16 0.77
C PHE A 36 9.50 -3.33 2.28
N ARG A 37 8.70 -4.28 2.75
CA ARG A 37 8.67 -4.61 4.19
C ARG A 37 10.05 -5.07 4.67
N ASP A 38 10.69 -5.96 3.95
CA ASP A 38 12.00 -6.52 4.33
C ASP A 38 13.10 -5.46 4.32
N VAL A 39 13.14 -4.62 3.28
CA VAL A 39 14.18 -3.58 3.14
C VAL A 39 13.98 -2.44 4.14
N THR A 40 12.73 -2.05 4.38
CA THR A 40 12.43 -0.85 5.18
C THR A 40 12.17 -1.16 6.66
N GLY A 41 11.74 -2.38 6.99
CA GLY A 41 11.30 -2.79 8.33
C GLY A 41 9.94 -2.21 8.74
N TRP A 42 9.24 -1.52 7.84
CA TRP A 42 7.94 -0.92 8.11
C TRP A 42 6.79 -1.77 7.56
N GLU A 43 5.69 -1.79 8.30
CA GLU A 43 4.45 -2.38 7.80
C GLU A 43 3.79 -1.47 6.75
N PRO A 44 3.25 -2.05 5.67
CA PRO A 44 2.54 -1.30 4.63
C PRO A 44 1.22 -0.76 5.18
N ARG A 45 0.85 0.43 4.71
CA ARG A 45 -0.47 1.03 5.00
C ARG A 45 -1.07 1.63 3.74
N MET A 46 -2.40 1.69 3.66
CA MET A 46 -3.07 2.44 2.61
C MET A 46 -2.95 3.95 2.86
N TRP A 47 -2.60 4.69 1.83
CA TRP A 47 -2.52 6.15 1.81
C TRP A 47 -3.55 6.67 0.82
N GLY A 48 -4.65 7.20 1.35
CA GLY A 48 -5.82 7.47 0.53
C GLY A 48 -6.38 6.19 -0.13
N PRO A 49 -7.05 6.32 -1.28
CA PRO A 49 -7.73 5.20 -1.92
C PRO A 49 -6.86 4.33 -2.84
N THR A 50 -5.66 4.79 -3.22
CA THR A 50 -4.92 4.20 -4.35
C THR A 50 -3.42 4.00 -4.13
N ILE A 51 -2.89 4.35 -2.96
CA ILE A 51 -1.44 4.29 -2.69
C ILE A 51 -1.20 3.33 -1.52
N ILE A 52 -0.21 2.46 -1.67
CA ILE A 52 0.40 1.71 -0.56
C ILE A 52 1.67 2.46 -0.16
N GLY A 53 1.78 2.87 1.10
CA GLY A 53 2.92 3.61 1.64
C GLY A 53 3.55 2.91 2.84
N PHE A 54 4.78 3.31 3.16
CA PHE A 54 5.63 2.73 4.21
C PHE A 54 6.26 3.85 5.05
N GLY A 55 6.20 3.71 6.38
CA GLY A 55 6.69 4.70 7.32
C GLY A 55 5.94 6.04 7.27
N ALA A 56 6.34 7.00 8.11
CA ALA A 56 5.88 8.38 8.07
C ALA A 56 6.96 9.30 8.67
N TYR A 57 7.10 10.51 8.12
CA TYR A 57 7.97 11.56 8.66
C TYR A 57 7.10 12.73 9.14
N HIS A 58 7.49 13.34 10.26
CA HIS A 58 6.75 14.43 10.92
C HIS A 58 7.37 15.81 10.64
#